data_AF-A0A7C1T5S2-F1
#
_entry.id   AF-A0A7C1T5S2-F1
#
_cell.length_a   1.000
_cell.length_b   1.000
_cell.length_c   1.000
_cell.angle_alpha   90.00
_cell.angle_beta   90.00
_cell.angle_gamma   90.00
#
_symmetry.space_group_name_H-M   'P 1'
#
loop_
_entity.id
_entity.type
_entity.pdbx_description
1 polymer ?
#
loop_
_entity_poly.entity_id
_entity_poly.type
_entity_poly.pdbx_seq_one_letter_code
_entity_poly.pdbx_strand_id
1 'polypeptide(L)'
;MFRVPLIVATALIIAFGGGILSALSMLNASVGFGAIEVAGWRAFPAAQTASADPYAKAHRAKGGRLLYGSAEGLQFTAYRDKD
;
A
#
# COMPACT_ATOMS: atom_id res chain seq x y z
N MET A 1 41.28 6.57 -15.22
CA MET A 1 40.91 5.65 -14.12
C MET A 1 39.45 5.77 -13.67
N PHE A 2 38.78 6.92 -13.80
CA PHE A 2 37.38 7.11 -13.35
C PHE A 2 36.29 6.58 -14.28
N ARG A 3 36.61 6.21 -15.52
CA ARG A 3 35.63 5.83 -16.55
C ARG A 3 34.81 4.60 -16.14
N VAL A 4 35.46 3.55 -15.64
CA VAL A 4 34.77 2.31 -15.22
C VAL A 4 33.94 2.53 -13.94
N PRO A 5 34.49 3.12 -12.86
CA PRO A 5 33.69 3.43 -11.66
C PRO A 5 32.44 4.26 -11.94
N LEU A 6 32.52 5.25 -12.83
CA LEU A 6 31.40 6.14 -13.15
C LEU A 6 30.28 5.41 -13.91
N ILE A 7 30.65 4.53 -14.85
CA ILE A 7 29.68 3.68 -15.56
C ILE A 7 28.99 2.72 -14.59
N VAL A 8 29.76 2.09 -13.69
CA VAL A 8 29.21 1.19 -12.68
C VAL A 8 28.25 1.93 -11.74
N ALA A 9 28.66 3.10 -11.22
CA ALA A 9 27.79 3.91 -10.36
C ALA A 9 26.49 4.29 -11.07
N THR A 10 26.57 4.70 -12.33
CA THR A 10 25.39 5.05 -13.14
C THR A 10 24.46 3.85 -13.32
N ALA A 11 25.01 2.68 -13.64
CA ALA A 11 24.24 1.45 -13.78
C ALA A 11 23.53 1.07 -12.47
N LEU A 12 24.20 1.18 -11.33
CA LEU A 12 23.62 0.89 -10.02
C LEU A 12 22.50 1.87 -9.66
N ILE A 13 22.70 3.17 -9.92
CA ILE A 13 21.67 4.20 -9.69
C ILE A 13 20.42 3.90 -10.52
N ILE A 14 20.57 3.51 -11.78
CA ILE A 14 19.43 3.18 -12.64
C ILE A 14 18.75 1.90 -12.17
N ALA A 15 19.50 0.84 -11.89
CA ALA A 15 18.95 -0.45 -11.48
C ALA A 15 18.19 -0.35 -10.14
N PHE A 16 18.84 0.20 -9.12
CA PHE A 16 18.22 0.32 -7.79
C PHE A 16 17.20 1.46 -7.73
N GLY A 17 17.53 2.63 -8.27
CA GLY A 17 16.61 3.77 -8.30
C GLY A 17 15.34 3.46 -9.08
N GLY A 18 15.47 2.87 -10.27
CA GLY A 18 14.34 2.42 -11.08
C GLY A 18 13.51 1.33 -10.39
N GLY A 19 14.17 0.33 -9.81
CA GLY A 19 13.50 -0.75 -9.06
C GLY A 19 12.72 -0.23 -7.85
N ILE A 20 13.32 0.66 -7.05
CA ILE A 20 12.69 1.27 -5.88
C ILE A 20 11.51 2.15 -6.31
N LEU A 21 11.70 3.03 -7.29
CA LEU A 21 10.63 3.91 -7.78
C LEU A 21 9.46 3.12 -8.37
N SER A 22 9.74 2.03 -9.09
CA SER A 22 8.71 1.12 -9.63
C SER A 22 7.91 0.45 -8.51
N ALA A 23 8.60 -0.13 -7.52
CA ALA A 23 7.94 -0.76 -6.37
C ALA A 23 7.07 0.24 -5.58
N LEU A 24 7.59 1.45 -5.36
CA LEU A 24 6.83 2.52 -4.69
C LEU A 24 5.61 2.98 -5.52
N SER A 25 5.75 3.06 -6.84
CA SER A 25 4.65 3.43 -7.74
C SER A 25 3.54 2.39 -7.70
N MET A 26 3.90 1.11 -7.77
CA MET A 26 2.94 0.02 -7.71
C MET A 26 2.21 -0.01 -6.37
N LEU A 27 2.94 0.24 -5.28
CA LEU A 27 2.36 0.35 -3.95
C LEU A 27 1.36 1.51 -3.85
N ASN A 28 1.67 2.66 -4.44
CA ASN A 28 0.78 3.82 -4.43
C ASN A 28 -0.44 3.64 -5.36
N ALA A 29 -0.30 2.89 -6.45
CA ALA A 29 -1.38 2.60 -7.40
C ALA A 29 -2.38 1.57 -6.87
N SER A 30 -1.95 0.66 -5.99
CA SER A 30 -2.84 -0.32 -5.36
C SER A 30 -3.67 0.33 -4.24
N VAL A 31 -4.82 0.91 -4.59
CA VAL A 31 -5.95 1.03 -3.66
C VAL A 31 -6.42 -0.39 -3.36
N GLY A 32 -6.37 -0.79 -2.08
CA GLY A 32 -6.44 -2.20 -1.66
C GLY A 32 -7.47 -3.06 -2.40
N PHE A 33 -7.11 -4.31 -2.68
CA PHE A 33 -8.01 -5.28 -3.28
C PHE A 33 -8.99 -5.85 -2.25
N GLY A 34 -10.16 -6.30 -2.71
CA GLY A 34 -11.18 -6.94 -1.85
C GLY A 34 -12.03 -5.95 -1.03
N ALA A 35 -12.27 -4.75 -1.57
CA ALA A 35 -13.26 -3.85 -1.00
C ALA A 35 -14.66 -4.43 -1.21
N ILE A 36 -15.47 -4.44 -0.15
CA ILE A 36 -16.91 -4.68 -0.24
C ILE A 36 -17.60 -3.32 -0.18
N GLU A 37 -18.48 -3.07 -1.14
CA GLU A 37 -19.23 -1.81 -1.24
C GLU A 37 -20.73 -2.09 -1.04
N VAL A 38 -21.34 -1.48 -0.02
CA VAL A 38 -22.76 -1.67 0.32
C VAL A 38 -23.38 -0.30 0.57
N ALA A 39 -24.37 0.09 -0.23
CA ALA A 39 -25.13 1.33 -0.05
C ALA A 39 -24.26 2.60 0.18
N GLY A 40 -23.13 2.72 -0.52
CA GLY A 40 -22.20 3.86 -0.38
C GLY A 40 -21.11 3.68 0.67
N TRP A 41 -21.13 2.59 1.43
CA TRP A 41 -20.09 2.22 2.38
C TRP A 41 -19.07 1.30 1.74
N ARG A 42 -17.78 1.63 1.89
CA ARG A 42 -16.67 0.78 1.43
C ARG A 42 -15.88 0.24 2.62
N ALA A 43 -15.81 -1.08 2.74
CA ALA A 43 -15.08 -1.78 3.80
C ALA A 43 -14.08 -2.79 3.23
N PHE A 44 -13.00 -3.06 3.97
CA PHE A 44 -11.99 -4.06 3.61
C PHE A 44 -11.90 -5.14 4.69
N PRO A 45 -12.85 -6.09 4.78
CA PRO A 45 -12.93 -7.02 5.90
C PRO A 45 -11.73 -7.97 5.98
N ALA A 46 -11.19 -8.38 4.83
CA ALA A 46 -10.02 -9.24 4.78
C ALA A 46 -8.71 -8.51 5.15
N ALA A 47 -8.71 -7.17 5.21
CA ALA A 47 -7.53 -6.33 5.38
C ALA A 47 -6.65 -6.66 6.60
N GLN A 48 -7.25 -7.23 7.64
CA GLN A 48 -6.62 -7.49 8.94
C GLN A 48 -6.57 -8.98 9.27
N THR A 49 -6.73 -9.80 8.25
CA THR A 49 -6.69 -11.25 8.36
C THR A 49 -5.36 -11.77 7.82
N ALA A 50 -5.02 -13.01 8.16
CA ALA A 50 -3.84 -13.67 7.60
C ALA A 50 -3.88 -13.70 6.05
N SER A 51 -5.06 -13.79 5.45
CA SER A 51 -5.29 -13.83 4.00
C SER A 51 -5.27 -12.46 3.32
N ALA A 52 -4.98 -11.36 4.02
CA ALA A 52 -4.80 -10.07 3.36
C ALA A 52 -3.68 -10.10 2.31
N ASP A 53 -3.93 -9.43 1.19
CA ASP A 53 -2.99 -9.24 0.09
C ASP A 53 -1.64 -8.69 0.60
N PRO A 54 -0.50 -9.33 0.25
CA PRO A 54 0.84 -8.86 0.59
C PRO A 54 1.10 -7.39 0.23
N TYR A 55 0.60 -6.89 -0.91
CA TYR A 55 0.79 -5.51 -1.34
C TYR A 55 -0.02 -4.53 -0.51
N ALA A 56 -1.26 -4.90 -0.15
CA ALA A 56 -2.09 -4.11 0.75
C ALA A 56 -1.47 -4.02 2.16
N LYS A 57 -0.84 -5.11 2.65
CA LYS A 57 -0.09 -5.11 3.91
C LYS A 57 1.10 -4.16 3.85
N ALA A 58 1.91 -4.23 2.79
CA ALA A 58 3.08 -3.36 2.61
C ALA A 58 2.70 -1.87 2.48
N HIS A 59 1.61 -1.57 1.76
CA HIS A 59 1.14 -0.19 1.57
C HIS A 59 0.73 0.44 2.90
N ARG A 60 -0.01 -0.30 3.73
CA ARG A 60 -0.44 0.18 5.04
C ARG A 60 0.71 0.28 6.04
N ALA A 61 1.65 -0.67 6.03
CA ALA A 61 2.85 -0.61 6.87
C ALA A 61 3.69 0.64 6.58
N LYS A 62 3.85 1.01 5.30
CA LYS A 62 4.50 2.27 4.88
C LYS A 62 3.80 3.52 5.45
N GLY A 63 2.48 3.46 5.63
CA GLY A 63 1.70 4.57 6.19
C GLY A 63 1.89 4.81 7.69
N GLY A 64 2.58 3.93 8.42
CA GLY A 64 2.87 4.09 9.86
C GLY A 64 1.63 4.06 10.76
N ARG A 65 0.48 3.60 10.25
CA ARG A 65 -0.77 3.52 11.02
C ARG A 65 -0.91 2.12 11.59
N LEU A 66 -0.82 1.98 12.91
CA LEU A 66 -1.29 0.79 13.63
C LEU A 66 -2.80 0.69 13.39
N LEU A 67 -3.22 -0.34 12.66
CA LEU A 67 -4.64 -0.58 12.43
C LEU A 67 -5.17 -1.49 13.53
N TYR A 68 -6.23 -1.03 14.19
CA TYR A 68 -6.97 -1.81 15.19
C TYR A 68 -7.52 -3.08 14.56
N GLY A 69 -7.16 -4.26 15.06
CA GLY A 69 -7.66 -5.54 14.56
C GLY A 69 -9.19 -5.58 14.42
N SER A 70 -9.72 -6.52 13.63
CA SER A 70 -11.18 -6.60 13.36
C SER A 70 -12.06 -6.71 14.63
N ALA A 71 -11.49 -7.10 15.77
CA ALA A 71 -12.14 -7.17 17.08
C ALA A 71 -11.82 -6.01 18.03
N GLU A 72 -10.98 -5.05 17.62
CA GLU A 72 -10.49 -3.95 18.45
C GLU A 72 -11.40 -2.69 18.36
N GLY A 73 -12.67 -2.87 17.99
CA GLY A 73 -13.70 -1.82 18.14
C GLY A 73 -13.73 -0.78 17.03
N LEU A 74 -13.73 -1.21 15.76
CA LEU A 74 -13.90 -0.29 14.62
C LEU A 74 -15.31 0.34 14.64
N GLN A 75 -15.37 1.65 14.90
CA GLN A 75 -16.62 2.43 14.84
C GLN A 75 -16.70 3.20 13.52
N PHE A 76 -17.75 2.95 12.74
CA PHE A 76 -18.03 3.68 11.51
C PHE A 76 -19.01 4.83 11.81
N THR A 77 -18.68 6.04 11.35
CA THR A 77 -19.57 7.21 11.46
C THR A 77 -19.82 7.77 10.06
N ALA A 78 -21.09 7.86 9.66
CA ALA A 78 -21.47 8.52 8.42
C ALA A 78 -21.67 10.00 8.70
N TYR A 79 -21.03 10.86 7.90
CA TYR A 79 -21.26 12.30 7.98
C TYR A 79 -22.44 12.75 7.10
N ARG A 80 -22.81 11.92 6.12
CA ARG A 80 -23.95 12.14 5.22
C ARG A 80 -24.61 10.81 4.91
N ASP A 81 -25.93 10.81 4.95
CA ASP A 81 -26.75 9.71 4.45
C ASP A 81 -26.96 9.84 2.95
N LYS A 82 -27.25 8.72 2.29
CA LYS A 82 -27.64 8.65 0.89
C LYS A 82 -29.17 8.55 0.87
N ASP A 83 -29.84 9.51 0.25
CA ASP A 83 -31.22 9.36 -0.20
C ASP A 83 -31.35 8.30 -1.33
#